data_AF-A0A397FHG1-F1
#
_entry.id   AF-A0A397FHG1-F1
#
_cell.length_a   1.000
_cell.length_b   1.000
_cell.length_c   1.000
_cell.angle_alpha   90.00
_cell.angle_beta   90.00
_cell.angle_gamma   90.00
#
_symmetry.space_group_name_H-M   'P 1'
#
loop_
_entity.id
_entity.type
_entity.pdbx_description
1 polymer ?
#
loop_
_entity_poly.entity_id
_entity_poly.type
_entity_poly.pdbx_seq_one_letter_code
_entity_poly.pdbx_strand_id
1 'polypeptide(L)'
;MAEDDIVYTTEYDVIVVGTGIVESIVAAYGLFRRGYRPHDNEYYGSDFASLPLHQFEEWMTAQPPPPTSDSPTQPYPLTNAFRCTLLHQSKADTFQPRSSSFSLDIQPKMLLSNSPLVDVLVHSGVGRYLDFMAMQGTFMYSAQPQNKNPPIWEVPCSKPDVFKSKLNVLEKRHLMKFLQFVADY
;
A
#
# COMPACT_ATOMS: atom_id res chain seq x y z
N MET A 1 -32.98 7.52 -36.01
CA MET A 1 -31.56 7.37 -36.35
C MET A 1 -30.91 6.75 -35.12
N ALA A 2 -31.05 5.42 -35.01
CA ALA A 2 -30.47 4.64 -33.92
C ALA A 2 -29.16 4.10 -34.49
N GLU A 3 -28.04 4.70 -34.09
CA GLU A 3 -26.73 4.11 -34.36
C GLU A 3 -26.58 2.91 -33.44
N ASP A 4 -26.40 1.75 -34.08
CA ASP A 4 -26.19 0.47 -33.45
C ASP A 4 -25.09 0.54 -32.39
N ASP A 5 -25.45 0.25 -31.13
CA ASP A 5 -24.53 -0.24 -30.12
C ASP A 5 -23.96 -1.58 -30.62
N ILE A 6 -22.99 -1.50 -31.53
CA ILE A 6 -22.15 -2.63 -31.89
C ILE A 6 -21.28 -2.91 -30.66
N VAL A 7 -21.84 -3.66 -29.71
CA VAL A 7 -21.08 -4.34 -28.68
C VAL A 7 -20.11 -5.24 -29.45
N TYR A 8 -18.85 -4.81 -29.56
CA TYR A 8 -17.80 -5.65 -30.14
C TYR A 8 -17.80 -6.97 -29.37
N THR A 9 -18.42 -8.00 -29.94
CA THR A 9 -18.36 -9.36 -29.41
C THR A 9 -16.93 -9.82 -29.59
N THR A 10 -16.15 -9.56 -28.56
CA THR A 10 -14.75 -9.91 -28.46
C THR A 10 -14.72 -11.19 -27.66
N GLU A 11 -14.27 -12.27 -28.29
CA GLU A 11 -14.04 -13.53 -27.62
C GLU A 11 -12.76 -13.40 -26.78
N TYR A 12 -12.83 -13.83 -25.52
CA TYR A 12 -11.73 -13.80 -24.58
C TYR A 12 -11.58 -15.17 -23.95
N ASP A 13 -10.33 -15.64 -23.79
CA ASP A 13 -10.04 -16.87 -23.06
C ASP A 13 -10.24 -16.68 -21.55
N VAL A 14 -9.91 -15.49 -21.04
CA VAL A 14 -9.98 -15.13 -19.61
C VAL A 14 -10.42 -13.68 -19.47
N ILE A 15 -11.33 -13.43 -18.53
CA ILE A 15 -11.75 -12.08 -18.13
C ILE A 15 -11.24 -11.82 -16.72
N VAL A 16 -10.46 -10.75 -16.56
CA VAL A 16 -9.96 -10.31 -15.25
C VAL A 16 -10.86 -9.19 -14.73
N VAL A 17 -11.50 -9.43 -13.59
CA VAL A 17 -12.38 -8.45 -12.93
C VAL A 17 -11.62 -7.85 -11.73
N GLY A 18 -11.00 -6.71 -11.95
CA GLY A 18 -10.25 -5.99 -10.91
C GLY A 18 -9.29 -4.99 -11.53
N THR A 19 -8.94 -3.94 -10.79
CA THR A 19 -7.80 -3.08 -11.11
C THR A 19 -6.79 -3.02 -9.97
N GLY A 20 -6.90 -3.94 -9.00
CA GLY A 20 -5.90 -4.10 -7.95
C GLY A 20 -4.55 -4.55 -8.53
N ILE A 21 -3.54 -4.52 -7.67
CA ILE A 21 -2.18 -4.88 -8.05
C ILE A 21 -2.08 -6.34 -8.50
N VAL A 22 -2.84 -7.24 -7.86
CA VAL A 22 -2.83 -8.68 -8.19
C VAL A 22 -3.42 -8.89 -9.59
N GLU A 23 -4.59 -8.32 -9.85
CA GLU A 23 -5.27 -8.44 -11.13
C GLU A 23 -4.46 -7.81 -12.26
N SER A 24 -3.79 -6.69 -11.98
CA SER A 24 -2.91 -6.02 -12.93
C SER A 24 -1.68 -6.87 -13.27
N ILE A 25 -1.06 -7.52 -12.28
CA ILE A 25 0.08 -8.42 -12.50
C ILE A 25 -0.36 -9.66 -13.31
N VAL A 26 -1.49 -10.27 -12.95
CA VAL A 26 -2.03 -11.45 -13.67
C VAL A 26 -2.37 -11.09 -15.12
N ALA A 27 -3.00 -9.94 -15.32
CA ALA A 27 -3.35 -9.43 -16.65
C ALA A 27 -2.12 -9.05 -17.49
N ALA A 28 -1.00 -8.67 -16.88
CA ALA A 28 0.25 -8.38 -17.58
C ALA A 28 1.05 -9.65 -17.90
N TYR A 29 1.01 -10.65 -17.01
CA TYR A 29 1.77 -11.88 -17.15
C TYR A 29 1.19 -12.81 -18.23
N GLY A 30 -0.13 -12.95 -18.31
CA GLY A 30 -0.75 -13.56 -19.48
C GLY A 30 -1.01 -12.51 -20.55
N LEU A 31 -0.81 -12.84 -21.83
CA LEU A 31 -1.15 -11.98 -22.98
C LEU A 31 -2.68 -11.77 -23.12
N PHE A 32 -3.40 -11.59 -22.02
CA PHE A 32 -4.84 -11.46 -21.98
C PHE A 32 -5.23 -10.08 -22.51
N ARG A 33 -6.08 -10.07 -23.54
CA ARG A 33 -6.76 -8.82 -23.92
C ARG A 33 -7.80 -8.51 -22.85
N ARG A 34 -7.67 -7.33 -22.28
CA ARG A 34 -8.42 -6.87 -21.12
C ARG A 34 -9.88 -6.64 -21.50
N GLY A 35 -10.77 -7.53 -21.08
CA GLY A 35 -12.20 -7.23 -20.97
C GLY A 35 -12.41 -6.21 -19.85
N TYR A 36 -12.53 -4.93 -20.20
CA TYR A 36 -12.78 -3.85 -19.24
C TYR A 36 -14.25 -3.93 -18.79
N ARG A 37 -14.49 -4.40 -17.56
CA ARG A 37 -15.72 -4.00 -16.85
C ARG A 37 -15.39 -2.79 -15.97
N PRO A 38 -16.22 -1.73 -16.00
CA PRO A 38 -16.10 -0.65 -15.04
C PRO A 38 -16.23 -1.25 -13.64
N HIS A 39 -15.26 -0.94 -12.78
CA HIS A 39 -15.44 -1.13 -11.35
C HIS A 39 -16.43 -0.07 -10.87
N ASP A 40 -17.16 -0.35 -9.79
CA ASP A 40 -18.06 0.65 -9.18
C ASP A 40 -17.29 1.88 -8.65
N ASN A 41 -15.95 1.80 -8.58
CA ASN A 41 -15.06 2.89 -8.21
C ASN A 41 -14.51 3.62 -9.45
N GLU A 42 -14.52 4.96 -9.43
CA GLU A 42 -13.97 5.82 -10.50
C GLU A 42 -12.43 5.81 -10.59
N TYR A 43 -11.74 5.04 -9.74
CA TYR A 43 -10.29 5.01 -9.62
C TYR A 43 -9.70 3.59 -9.74
N TYR A 44 -8.43 3.52 -10.16
CA TYR A 44 -7.67 2.27 -10.23
C TYR A 44 -7.12 1.86 -8.86
N GLY A 45 -6.88 0.56 -8.67
CA GLY A 45 -6.22 0.02 -7.48
C GLY A 45 -7.15 -0.54 -6.43
N SER A 46 -8.47 -0.31 -6.54
CA SER A 46 -9.47 -0.78 -5.57
C SER A 46 -9.04 -0.39 -4.14
N ASP A 47 -8.93 -1.33 -3.21
CA ASP A 47 -8.51 -1.10 -1.83
C ASP A 47 -7.04 -0.62 -1.69
N PHE A 48 -6.25 -0.73 -2.75
CA PHE A 48 -4.85 -0.28 -2.82
C PHE A 48 -4.67 1.00 -3.65
N ALA A 49 -5.75 1.76 -3.88
CA ALA A 49 -5.68 2.97 -4.66
C ALA A 49 -4.84 4.06 -3.98
N SER A 50 -4.15 4.84 -4.81
CA SER A 50 -3.47 6.08 -4.44
C SER A 50 -4.29 7.25 -4.96
N LEU A 51 -4.79 8.08 -4.05
CA LEU A 51 -5.75 9.15 -4.36
C LEU A 51 -5.11 10.54 -4.29
N PRO A 52 -5.49 11.48 -5.16
CA PRO A 52 -5.21 12.90 -4.95
C PRO A 52 -5.95 13.41 -3.71
N LEU A 53 -5.48 14.53 -3.14
CA LEU A 53 -5.97 15.00 -1.84
C LEU A 53 -7.50 15.13 -1.76
N HIS A 54 -8.14 15.68 -2.78
CA HIS A 54 -9.60 15.87 -2.79
C HIS A 54 -10.37 14.55 -2.71
N GLN A 55 -10.01 13.55 -3.52
CA GLN A 55 -10.62 12.22 -3.50
C GLN A 55 -10.34 11.51 -2.18
N PHE A 56 -9.15 11.70 -1.62
CA PHE A 56 -8.82 11.14 -0.30
C PHE A 56 -9.68 11.75 0.82
N GLU A 57 -10.01 13.04 0.75
CA GLU A 57 -10.90 13.71 1.71
C GLU A 57 -12.35 13.24 1.59
N GLU A 58 -12.84 13.09 0.36
CA GLU A 58 -14.15 12.49 0.10
C GLU A 58 -14.20 11.06 0.62
N TRP A 59 -13.17 10.27 0.31
CA TRP A 59 -13.04 8.90 0.80
C TRP A 59 -13.05 8.84 2.33
N MET A 60 -12.31 9.72 3.03
CA MET A 60 -12.27 9.76 4.50
C MET A 60 -13.64 10.05 5.14
N THR A 61 -14.48 10.85 4.47
CA THR A 61 -15.80 11.25 4.98
C THR A 61 -16.94 10.36 4.51
N ALA A 62 -16.72 9.54 3.47
CA ALA A 62 -17.67 8.57 2.98
C ALA A 62 -18.07 7.58 4.08
N GLN A 63 -19.38 7.42 4.28
CA GLN A 63 -19.91 6.39 5.18
C GLN A 63 -20.08 5.08 4.42
N PRO A 64 -19.84 3.92 5.06
CA PRO A 64 -20.16 2.64 4.44
C PRO A 64 -21.67 2.58 4.14
N PRO A 65 -22.07 2.03 2.98
CA PRO A 65 -23.48 1.85 2.68
C PRO A 65 -24.15 1.01 3.78
N PRO A 66 -25.43 1.29 4.10
CA PRO A 66 -26.16 0.50 5.08
C PRO A 66 -26.23 -0.96 4.63
N PRO A 67 -26.15 -1.93 5.57
CA PRO A 67 -26.22 -3.35 5.22
C PRO A 67 -27.57 -3.63 4.53
N THR A 68 -27.51 -4.01 3.26
CA THR A 68 -28.68 -4.51 2.52
C THR A 68 -28.86 -5.98 2.82
N SER A 69 -30.10 -6.40 3.05
CA SER A 69 -30.46 -7.71 3.63
C SER A 69 -30.20 -8.94 2.74
N ASP A 70 -29.77 -8.76 1.49
CA ASP A 70 -29.97 -9.78 0.46
C ASP A 70 -28.67 -10.37 -0.15
N SER A 71 -27.50 -10.16 0.46
CA SER A 71 -26.26 -10.80 0.00
C SER A 71 -25.26 -11.08 1.15
N PRO A 72 -24.94 -12.34 1.47
CA PRO A 72 -24.10 -12.70 2.61
C PRO A 72 -22.58 -12.53 2.38
N THR A 73 -22.15 -11.85 1.32
CA THR A 73 -20.72 -11.73 0.94
C THR A 73 -20.37 -10.34 0.39
N GLN A 74 -20.89 -9.28 1.00
CA GLN A 74 -20.27 -7.95 0.79
C GLN A 74 -18.97 -7.91 1.62
N PRO A 75 -17.77 -7.87 0.99
CA PRO A 75 -16.55 -7.58 1.72
C PRO A 75 -16.75 -6.22 2.36
N TYR A 76 -16.62 -6.17 3.69
CA TYR A 76 -16.75 -4.93 4.45
C TYR A 76 -15.95 -3.84 3.74
N PRO A 77 -16.57 -2.71 3.32
CA PRO A 77 -15.77 -1.57 2.90
C PRO A 77 -14.85 -1.27 4.07
N LEU A 78 -13.54 -1.23 3.80
CA LEU A 78 -12.53 -0.88 4.78
C LEU A 78 -13.04 0.35 5.53
N THR A 79 -13.42 0.16 6.78
CA THR A 79 -13.98 1.25 7.57
C THR A 79 -12.81 2.16 7.85
N ASN A 80 -12.92 3.44 7.50
CA ASN A 80 -11.85 4.41 7.67
C ASN A 80 -11.43 4.48 9.14
N ALA A 81 -10.42 3.70 9.53
CA ALA A 81 -9.82 3.75 10.85
C ALA A 81 -8.89 4.97 10.99
N PHE A 82 -8.52 5.59 9.87
CA PHE A 82 -7.68 6.76 9.82
C PHE A 82 -8.46 8.02 10.23
N ARG A 83 -8.13 8.56 11.41
CA ARG A 83 -8.46 9.94 11.78
C ARG A 83 -7.22 10.81 11.68
N CYS A 84 -7.14 11.61 10.63
CA CYS A 84 -6.06 12.58 10.49
C CYS A 84 -6.44 13.92 11.13
N THR A 85 -6.19 14.06 12.44
CA THR A 85 -6.52 15.29 13.20
C THR A 85 -5.70 16.50 12.74
N LEU A 86 -4.45 16.29 12.30
CA LEU A 86 -3.57 17.37 11.84
C LEU A 86 -4.03 18.00 10.51
N LEU A 87 -4.57 17.21 9.58
CA LEU A 87 -5.14 17.76 8.34
C LEU A 87 -6.35 18.66 8.63
N HIS A 88 -7.23 18.25 9.54
CA HIS A 88 -8.38 19.06 9.96
C HIS A 88 -7.94 20.38 10.60
N GLN A 89 -6.89 20.36 11.43
CA GLN A 89 -6.33 21.56 12.04
C GLN A 89 -5.71 22.49 10.98
N SER A 90 -4.91 21.97 10.05
CA SER A 90 -4.26 22.78 9.01
C SER A 90 -5.23 23.52 8.08
N LYS A 91 -6.43 22.96 7.83
CA LYS A 91 -7.47 23.61 7.02
C LYS A 91 -8.04 24.86 7.69
N ALA A 92 -8.09 24.88 9.02
CA ALA A 92 -8.48 26.08 9.77
C ALA A 92 -7.46 27.22 9.60
N ASP A 93 -6.20 26.88 9.33
CA ASP A 93 -5.08 27.81 9.16
C ASP A 93 -4.83 28.22 7.69
N THR A 94 -5.81 28.07 6.79
CA THR A 94 -5.73 28.47 5.36
C THR A 94 -4.84 27.57 4.48
N PHE A 95 -4.53 26.34 4.90
CA PHE A 95 -3.83 25.37 4.04
C PHE A 95 -4.73 24.91 2.88
N GLN A 96 -4.46 25.42 1.67
CA GLN A 96 -5.16 25.03 0.42
C GLN A 96 -4.15 24.56 -0.62
N PRO A 97 -3.59 23.35 -0.48
CA PRO A 97 -2.59 22.88 -1.40
C PRO A 97 -3.24 22.37 -2.70
N ARG A 98 -2.46 22.30 -3.78
CA ARG A 98 -2.95 21.74 -5.04
C ARG A 98 -3.17 20.24 -4.88
N SER A 99 -4.41 19.80 -5.09
CA SER A 99 -4.84 18.41 -4.91
C SER A 99 -3.99 17.38 -5.68
N SER A 100 -3.58 17.72 -6.90
CA SER A 100 -2.75 16.87 -7.77
C SER A 100 -1.27 16.78 -7.36
N SER A 101 -0.83 17.55 -6.37
CA SER A 101 0.52 17.42 -5.81
C SER A 101 0.64 16.27 -4.81
N PHE A 102 -0.45 15.56 -4.52
CA PHE A 102 -0.49 14.44 -3.59
C PHE A 102 -0.86 13.15 -4.30
N SER A 103 -0.28 12.06 -3.80
CA SER A 103 -0.68 10.69 -4.08
C SER A 103 -0.72 9.98 -2.74
N LEU A 104 -1.93 9.78 -2.21
CA LEU A 104 -2.17 9.27 -0.87
C LEU A 104 -2.72 7.86 -0.95
N ASP A 105 -1.95 6.89 -0.46
CA ASP A 105 -2.36 5.49 -0.46
C ASP A 105 -3.44 5.24 0.59
N ILE A 106 -4.52 4.56 0.20
CA ILE A 106 -5.53 4.05 1.13
C ILE A 106 -4.91 3.02 2.08
N GLN A 107 -4.07 2.13 1.52
CA GLN A 107 -3.37 1.10 2.28
C GLN A 107 -1.87 1.09 1.92
N PRO A 108 -1.06 1.93 2.58
CA PRO A 108 0.38 1.97 2.32
C PRO A 108 1.03 0.65 2.71
N LYS A 109 1.85 0.10 1.79
CA LYS A 109 2.60 -1.14 1.99
C LYS A 109 4.04 -0.97 1.55
N MET A 110 4.94 -1.70 2.20
CA MET A 110 6.36 -1.72 1.87
C MET A 110 6.70 -3.03 1.18
N LEU A 111 7.59 -2.97 0.19
CA LEU A 111 8.07 -4.14 -0.53
C LEU A 111 9.46 -4.52 0.00
N LEU A 112 9.61 -5.75 0.46
CA LEU A 112 10.92 -6.28 0.82
C LEU A 112 11.74 -6.47 -0.47
N SER A 113 12.95 -5.92 -0.49
CA SER A 113 13.84 -5.92 -1.66
C SER A 113 14.15 -7.32 -2.18
N ASN A 114 14.21 -8.31 -1.28
CA ASN A 114 14.35 -9.72 -1.62
C ASN A 114 13.06 -10.46 -1.24
N SER A 115 12.04 -10.34 -2.08
CA SER A 115 10.79 -11.08 -1.94
C SER A 115 10.39 -11.72 -3.26
N PRO A 116 9.67 -12.86 -3.24
CA PRO A 116 9.18 -13.49 -4.46
C PRO A 116 8.32 -12.57 -5.35
N LEU A 117 7.69 -11.56 -4.74
CA LEU A 117 6.93 -10.55 -5.48
C LEU A 117 7.82 -9.69 -6.38
N VAL A 118 9.05 -9.38 -5.96
CA VAL A 118 10.01 -8.66 -6.82
C VAL A 118 10.30 -9.48 -8.08
N ASP A 119 10.52 -10.79 -7.93
CA ASP A 119 10.75 -11.68 -9.07
C ASP A 119 9.54 -11.69 -10.01
N VAL A 120 8.32 -11.77 -9.48
CA VAL A 120 7.09 -11.71 -10.29
C VAL A 120 6.97 -10.39 -11.05
N LEU A 121 7.29 -9.26 -10.43
CA LEU A 121 7.27 -7.95 -11.08
C LEU A 121 8.29 -7.85 -12.22
N VAL A 122 9.47 -8.46 -12.05
CA VAL A 122 10.50 -8.52 -13.09
C VAL A 122 10.06 -9.42 -14.25
N HIS A 123 9.62 -10.64 -13.96
CA HIS A 123 9.25 -11.63 -14.98
C HIS A 123 7.98 -11.24 -15.76
N SER A 124 7.01 -10.59 -15.12
CA SER A 124 5.81 -10.07 -15.78
C SER A 124 6.07 -8.81 -16.61
N GLY A 125 7.23 -8.17 -16.48
CA GLY A 125 7.55 -6.90 -17.13
C GLY A 125 6.87 -5.68 -16.50
N VAL A 126 6.01 -5.86 -15.48
CA VAL A 126 5.34 -4.78 -14.74
C VAL A 126 6.36 -3.85 -14.06
N GLY A 127 7.49 -4.41 -13.62
CA GLY A 127 8.57 -3.63 -13.00
C GLY A 127 9.13 -2.50 -13.86
N ARG A 128 8.90 -2.50 -15.19
CA ARG A 128 9.31 -1.41 -16.09
C ARG A 128 8.47 -0.14 -15.93
N TYR A 129 7.33 -0.22 -15.25
CA TYR A 129 6.41 0.89 -15.00
C TYR A 129 6.50 1.40 -13.56
N LEU A 130 7.43 0.88 -12.76
CA LEU A 130 7.57 1.19 -11.34
C LEU A 130 8.99 1.68 -11.05
N ASP A 131 9.08 2.76 -10.28
CA ASP A 131 10.32 3.20 -9.65
C ASP A 131 10.27 2.89 -8.15
N PHE A 132 11.39 2.39 -7.61
CA PHE A 132 11.51 2.05 -6.20
C PHE A 132 12.47 3.01 -5.50
N MET A 133 12.08 3.45 -4.31
CA MET A 133 12.94 4.19 -3.40
C MET A 133 13.23 3.35 -2.16
N ALA A 134 14.50 3.27 -1.77
CA ALA A 134 14.87 2.62 -0.53
C ALA A 134 14.38 3.44 0.68
N MET A 135 13.91 2.75 1.71
CA MET A 135 13.59 3.39 2.99
C MET A 135 14.86 3.97 3.63
N GLN A 136 14.73 5.16 4.22
CA GLN A 136 15.86 5.81 4.91
C GLN A 136 16.21 5.15 6.25
N GLY A 137 15.22 4.60 6.93
CA GLY A 137 15.42 3.95 8.23
C GLY A 137 14.18 3.19 8.69
N THR A 138 14.39 2.28 9.63
CA THR A 138 13.32 1.54 10.30
C THR A 138 13.38 1.84 11.78
N PHE A 139 12.23 2.08 12.39
CA PHE A 139 12.15 2.45 13.80
C PHE A 139 11.20 1.51 14.54
N MET A 140 11.56 1.17 15.77
CA MET A 140 10.78 0.34 16.66
C MET A 140 10.20 1.21 17.78
N TYR A 141 8.88 1.13 17.93
CA TYR A 141 8.18 1.69 19.06
C TYR A 141 7.92 0.59 20.10
N SER A 142 8.32 0.83 21.34
CA SER A 142 8.02 -0.07 22.46
C SER A 142 7.09 0.65 23.43
N ALA A 143 5.82 0.24 23.50
CA ALA A 143 4.89 0.79 24.48
C ALA A 143 5.41 0.56 25.90
N GLN A 144 5.46 1.62 26.69
CA GLN A 144 5.83 1.54 28.11
C GLN A 144 4.69 2.14 28.93
N PRO A 145 3.89 1.34 29.65
CA PRO A 145 2.68 1.80 30.33
C PRO A 145 2.90 2.98 31.31
N GLN A 146 4.09 3.05 31.89
CA GLN A 146 4.47 4.07 32.88
C GLN A 146 5.11 5.33 32.27
N ASN A 147 5.49 5.30 30.99
CA ASN A 147 6.16 6.40 30.32
C ASN A 147 5.22 7.03 29.30
N LYS A 148 4.82 8.29 29.52
CA LYS A 148 3.92 9.02 28.61
C LYS A 148 4.54 9.26 27.23
N ASN A 149 5.87 9.31 27.14
CA ASN A 149 6.62 9.47 25.90
C ASN A 149 7.63 8.31 25.75
N PRO A 150 7.15 7.10 25.43
CA PRO A 150 8.05 5.98 25.27
C PRO A 150 9.04 6.23 24.12
N PRO A 151 10.29 5.80 24.28
CA PRO A 151 11.32 6.04 23.28
C PRO A 151 11.06 5.27 21.99
N ILE A 152 11.32 5.91 20.87
CA ILE A 152 11.42 5.30 19.54
C ILE A 152 12.89 4.97 19.29
N TRP A 153 13.16 3.75 18.82
CA TRP A 153 14.51 3.24 18.61
C TRP A 153 14.73 2.99 17.13
N GLU A 154 15.82 3.54 16.58
CA GLU A 154 16.26 3.16 15.25
C GLU A 154 16.74 1.70 15.28
N VAL A 155 16.25 0.92 14.32
CA VAL A 155 16.65 -0.48 14.16
C VAL A 155 18.00 -0.50 13.45
N PRO A 156 19.05 -1.06 14.08
CA PRO A 156 20.37 -1.10 13.47
C PRO A 156 20.38 -2.07 12.28
N CYS A 157 20.63 -1.54 11.08
CA CYS A 157 20.62 -2.31 9.84
C CYS A 157 22.03 -2.67 9.34
N SER A 158 23.09 -2.17 9.99
CA SER A 158 24.48 -2.44 9.61
C SER A 158 25.37 -2.69 10.84
N LYS A 159 26.56 -3.27 10.60
CA LYS A 159 27.55 -3.47 11.68
C LYS A 159 27.88 -2.15 12.40
N PRO A 160 28.19 -1.02 11.70
CA PRO A 160 28.35 0.29 12.34
C PRO A 160 27.16 0.72 13.20
N ASP A 161 25.93 0.48 12.75
CA ASP A 161 24.72 0.88 13.49
C ASP A 161 24.57 0.06 14.76
N VAL A 162 24.88 -1.24 14.71
CA VAL A 162 24.91 -2.09 15.91
C VAL A 162 25.91 -1.53 16.92
N PHE A 163 27.09 -1.08 16.49
CA PHE A 163 28.07 -0.46 17.38
C PHE A 163 27.58 0.86 17.99
N LYS A 164 26.91 1.71 17.20
CA LYS A 164 26.33 2.99 17.64
C LYS A 164 25.04 2.84 18.46
N SER A 165 24.38 1.69 18.38
CA SER A 165 23.12 1.45 19.06
C SER A 165 23.24 1.58 20.58
N LYS A 166 22.09 1.80 21.23
CA LYS A 166 21.99 1.93 22.69
C LYS A 166 22.00 0.58 23.44
N LEU A 167 22.20 -0.53 22.72
CA LEU A 167 22.35 -1.86 23.32
C LEU A 167 23.60 -1.95 24.20
N ASN A 168 23.57 -2.81 25.20
CA ASN A 168 24.75 -3.07 26.02
C ASN A 168 25.79 -3.92 25.24
N VAL A 169 27.03 -3.99 25.75
CA VAL A 169 28.14 -4.66 25.04
C VAL A 169 27.89 -6.16 24.84
N LEU A 170 27.26 -6.84 25.81
CA LEU A 170 26.94 -8.26 25.73
C LEU A 170 25.84 -8.53 24.69
N GLU A 171 24.79 -7.71 24.69
CA GLU A 171 23.70 -7.75 23.71
C GLU A 171 24.22 -7.53 22.29
N LYS A 172 25.08 -6.51 22.09
CA LYS A 172 25.73 -6.28 20.79
C LYS A 172 26.52 -7.50 20.33
N ARG A 173 27.25 -8.16 21.24
CA ARG A 173 28.00 -9.38 20.92
C ARG A 173 27.10 -10.54 20.53
N HIS A 174 25.98 -10.74 21.24
CA HIS A 174 25.01 -11.77 20.92
C HIS A 174 24.30 -11.49 19.59
N LEU A 175 23.88 -10.25 19.36
CA LEU A 175 23.26 -9.83 18.11
C LEU A 175 24.21 -10.05 16.92
N MET A 176 25.48 -9.66 17.03
CA MET A 176 26.47 -9.87 15.97
C MET A 176 26.72 -11.35 15.70
N LYS A 177 26.78 -12.20 16.74
CA LYS A 177 26.89 -13.65 16.58
C LYS A 177 25.66 -14.24 15.88
N PHE A 178 24.47 -13.79 16.25
CA PHE A 178 23.22 -14.23 15.64
C PHE A 178 23.14 -13.81 14.17
N LEU A 179 23.44 -12.56 13.84
CA LEU A 179 23.43 -12.06 12.46
C LEU A 179 24.43 -12.81 11.58
N GLN A 180 25.63 -13.10 12.11
CA GLN A 180 26.61 -13.91 11.38
C GLN A 180 26.11 -15.34 11.18
N PHE A 181 25.52 -15.96 12.21
CA PHE A 181 24.93 -17.30 12.11
C PHE A 181 23.84 -17.38 11.04
N VAL A 182 22.95 -16.38 10.95
CA VAL A 182 21.89 -16.32 9.93
C VAL A 182 22.47 -16.07 8.53
N ALA A 183 23.55 -15.31 8.40
CA ALA A 183 24.18 -15.03 7.11
C ALA A 183 25.00 -16.20 6.56
N ASP A 184 25.52 -17.07 7.44
CA ASP A 184 26.33 -18.23 7.07
C ASP A 184 25.48 -19.47 6.68
N TYR A 185 24.16 -19.42 6.91
CA TYR A 185 23.20 -20.49 6.57
C TYR A 185 22.34 -20.10 5.37
#